data_AF-A0A0P7HCR5-F1
#
_entry.id   AF-A0A0P7HCR5-F1
#
_cell.length_a   1.000
_cell.length_b   1.000
_cell.length_c   1.000
_cell.angle_alpha   90.00
_cell.angle_beta   90.00
_cell.angle_gamma   90.00
#
_symmetry.space_group_name_H-M   'P 1'
#
loop_
_entity.id
_entity.type
_entity.pdbx_description
1 polymer ?
#
loop_
_entity_poly.entity_id
_entity_poly.type
_entity_poly.pdbx_seq_one_letter_code
_entity_poly.pdbx_strand_id
1 'polypeptide(L)'
;MLYDGEIVGYTVGNDVSSRAIEGENPLYLPQAKVYDRCCALGPCVVGAGGVDDPHDLGMSMRIERDGETVFDDATSTAEMARTCEELVGYWRAHNAVPEMGVLLTGTSLVPDEAFTLQPGDTVRIDIEGIGELVNPVVEV
;
A
#
# COMPACT_ATOMS: atom_id res chain seq x y z
N MET A 1 -0.26 -5.77 9.84
CA MET A 1 -0.46 -7.22 10.05
C MET A 1 -1.35 -7.42 11.26
N LEU A 2 -2.36 -8.27 11.14
CA LEU A 2 -3.37 -8.49 12.16
C LEU A 2 -3.41 -9.97 12.55
N TYR A 3 -3.48 -10.24 13.86
CA TYR A 3 -3.78 -11.55 14.42
C TYR A 3 -4.87 -11.40 15.47
N ASP A 4 -5.97 -12.13 15.32
CA ASP A 4 -7.22 -11.94 16.07
C ASP A 4 -7.56 -10.46 16.23
N GLY A 5 -7.43 -9.73 15.12
CA GLY A 5 -7.55 -8.29 14.92
C GLY A 5 -6.84 -7.37 15.93
N GLU A 6 -5.79 -7.86 16.57
CA GLU A 6 -4.74 -7.05 17.17
C GLU A 6 -3.63 -6.79 16.16
N ILE A 7 -2.98 -5.63 16.25
CA ILE A 7 -1.85 -5.28 15.39
C ILE A 7 -0.61 -6.02 15.91
N VAL A 8 -0.09 -6.95 15.10
CA VAL A 8 1.09 -7.77 15.47
C VAL A 8 2.35 -7.40 14.69
N GLY A 9 2.23 -6.54 13.69
CA GLY A 9 3.38 -6.05 12.93
C GLY A 9 3.01 -5.20 11.73
N TYR A 10 4.04 -4.69 11.07
CA TYR A 10 3.97 -3.76 9.96
C TYR A 10 4.82 -4.29 8.79
N THR A 11 4.38 -4.00 7.57
CA THR A 11 5.05 -4.35 6.30
C THR A 11 4.76 -3.24 5.31
N VAL A 12 5.58 -3.11 4.26
CA VAL A 12 5.20 -2.30 3.09
C VAL A 12 4.17 -3.08 2.28
N GLY A 13 3.21 -2.36 1.69
CA GLY A 13 2.24 -2.92 0.77
C GLY A 13 2.09 -2.05 -0.46
N ASN A 14 1.90 -2.68 -1.61
CA ASN A 14 1.60 -2.04 -2.89
C ASN A 14 0.17 -2.43 -3.32
N ASP A 15 -0.75 -1.47 -3.27
CA ASP A 15 -2.17 -1.60 -3.65
C ASP A 15 -2.40 -1.07 -5.07
N VAL A 16 -2.14 -1.93 -6.06
CA VAL A 16 -2.13 -1.52 -7.47
C VAL A 16 -3.56 -1.31 -7.97
N SER A 17 -3.82 -0.12 -8.50
CA SER A 17 -5.16 0.33 -8.86
C SER A 17 -5.27 0.67 -10.34
N SER A 18 -6.27 0.11 -11.03
CA SER A 18 -6.60 0.55 -12.39
C SER A 18 -7.43 1.83 -12.35
N ARG A 19 -6.75 2.98 -12.53
CA ARG A 19 -7.42 4.29 -12.58
C ARG A 19 -8.34 4.45 -13.77
N ALA A 20 -8.07 3.75 -14.87
CA ALA A 20 -8.97 3.75 -16.02
C ALA A 20 -10.33 3.13 -15.65
N ILE A 21 -10.33 1.98 -14.97
CA ILE A 21 -11.57 1.32 -14.55
C ILE A 21 -12.26 2.10 -13.43
N GLU A 22 -11.51 2.54 -12.42
CA GLU A 22 -12.05 3.31 -11.28
C GLU A 22 -12.64 4.66 -11.71
N GLY A 23 -11.96 5.37 -12.62
CA GLY A 23 -12.37 6.69 -13.10
C GLY A 23 -13.62 6.67 -13.99
N GLU A 24 -13.93 5.54 -14.64
CA GLU A 24 -15.16 5.39 -15.42
C GLU A 24 -16.41 5.35 -14.55
N ASN A 25 -16.37 4.62 -13.44
CA ASN A 25 -17.50 4.51 -12.53
C ASN A 25 -17.03 4.05 -11.14
N PRO A 26 -17.40 4.75 -10.05
CA PRO A 26 -17.06 4.33 -8.69
C PRO A 26 -17.56 2.91 -8.34
N LEU A 27 -18.60 2.41 -9.01
CA LEU A 27 -19.10 1.04 -8.82
C LEU A 27 -18.13 -0.03 -9.35
N TYR A 28 -17.13 0.35 -10.14
CA TYR A 28 -16.11 -0.56 -10.68
C TYR A 28 -14.88 -0.68 -9.79
N LEU A 29 -14.85 0.00 -8.64
CA LEU A 29 -13.75 -0.07 -7.68
C LEU A 29 -13.32 -1.51 -7.34
N PRO A 30 -14.21 -2.49 -7.13
CA PRO A 30 -13.78 -3.87 -6.90
C PRO A 30 -12.97 -4.45 -8.06
N GLN A 31 -13.34 -4.17 -9.32
CA GLN A 31 -12.61 -4.64 -10.50
C GLN A 31 -11.28 -3.90 -10.68
N ALA A 32 -11.24 -2.61 -10.31
CA ALA A 32 -10.03 -1.81 -10.35
C ALA A 32 -8.98 -2.21 -9.29
N LYS A 33 -9.38 -2.97 -8.26
CA LYS A 33 -8.55 -3.31 -7.08
C LYS A 33 -8.35 -4.81 -6.87
N VAL A 34 -9.16 -5.67 -7.49
CA VAL A 34 -9.12 -7.12 -7.30
C VAL A 34 -8.97 -7.81 -8.65
N TYR A 35 -7.73 -8.12 -9.00
CA TYR A 35 -7.33 -8.85 -10.21
C TYR A 35 -6.01 -9.58 -9.92
N ASP A 36 -5.54 -10.42 -10.86
CA ASP A 36 -4.30 -11.18 -10.64
C ASP A 36 -3.13 -10.22 -10.38
N ARG A 37 -2.34 -10.50 -9.32
CA ARG A 37 -1.17 -9.72 -8.91
C ARG A 37 -1.43 -8.23 -8.59
N CYS A 38 -2.66 -7.84 -8.23
CA CYS A 38 -2.99 -6.46 -7.84
C CYS A 38 -2.38 -5.99 -6.51
N CYS A 39 -1.83 -6.90 -5.69
CA CYS A 39 -1.31 -6.59 -4.37
C CYS A 39 0.01 -7.29 -4.10
N ALA A 40 0.99 -6.55 -3.57
CA ALA A 40 2.27 -7.08 -3.10
C ALA A 40 2.56 -6.61 -1.68
N LEU A 41 3.23 -7.45 -0.89
CA LEU A 41 3.62 -7.17 0.50
C LEU A 41 5.09 -7.54 0.67
N GLY A 42 5.81 -6.80 1.51
CA GLY A 42 7.19 -7.10 1.87
C GLY A 42 7.98 -5.84 2.27
N PRO A 43 9.32 -5.89 2.24
CA PRO A 43 10.15 -7.08 2.03
C PRO A 43 10.13 -8.05 3.23
N CYS A 44 9.66 -7.58 4.38
CA CYS A 44 9.57 -8.34 5.62
C CYS A 44 8.37 -7.87 6.45
N VAL A 45 8.12 -8.56 7.56
CA VAL A 45 7.20 -8.08 8.59
C VAL A 45 8.03 -7.69 9.81
N VAL A 46 7.96 -6.43 10.21
CA VAL A 46 8.50 -5.97 11.49
C VAL A 46 7.44 -6.19 12.55
N GLY A 47 7.76 -6.91 13.62
CA GLY A 47 6.84 -7.13 14.73
C GLY A 47 6.44 -5.80 15.39
N ALA A 48 5.24 -5.73 15.97
CA ALA A 48 4.70 -4.46 16.47
C ALA A 48 5.62 -3.76 17.49
N GLY A 49 6.31 -4.51 18.36
CA GLY A 49 7.28 -3.95 19.32
C GLY A 49 8.63 -3.54 18.72
N GLY A 50 8.85 -3.71 17.42
CA GLY A 50 10.03 -3.24 16.69
C GLY A 50 9.81 -1.91 15.96
N VAL A 51 8.61 -1.34 16.02
CA VAL A 51 8.26 -0.02 15.50
C VAL A 51 7.87 0.86 16.70
N ASP A 52 8.60 1.95 16.93
CA ASP A 52 8.37 2.81 18.10
C ASP A 52 7.03 3.58 17.98
N ASP A 53 6.82 4.26 16.85
CA ASP A 53 5.56 4.94 16.51
C ASP A 53 5.17 4.65 15.04
N PRO A 54 4.12 3.86 14.77
CA PRO A 54 3.67 3.60 13.40
C PRO A 54 3.05 4.81 12.70
N HIS A 55 2.72 5.87 13.46
CA HIS A 55 2.16 7.13 12.97
C HIS A 55 3.21 8.24 12.83
N ASP A 56 4.50 7.91 12.84
CA ASP A 56 5.58 8.85 12.51
C ASP A 56 6.75 8.16 11.79
N LEU A 57 6.45 7.57 10.64
CA LEU A 57 7.43 6.88 9.78
C LEU A 57 7.57 7.60 8.45
N GLY A 58 8.80 7.84 8.01
CA GLY A 58 9.07 8.27 6.64
C GLY A 58 8.64 7.21 5.62
N MET A 59 8.02 7.63 4.53
CA MET A 59 7.63 6.76 3.41
C MET A 59 8.00 7.42 2.08
N SER A 60 8.49 6.64 1.12
CA SER A 60 8.77 7.13 -0.23
C SER A 60 8.33 6.15 -1.30
N MET A 61 8.06 6.67 -2.49
CA MET A 61 7.76 5.88 -3.68
C MET A 61 8.52 6.42 -4.88
N ARG A 62 9.24 5.53 -5.57
CA ARG A 62 9.92 5.81 -6.83
C ARG A 62 9.41 4.86 -7.91
N ILE A 63 9.19 5.39 -9.11
CA ILE A 63 8.88 4.60 -10.30
C ILE A 63 9.95 4.86 -11.36
N GLU A 64 10.56 3.78 -11.83
CA GLU A 64 11.60 3.81 -12.86
C GLU A 64 11.07 3.21 -14.16
N ARG A 65 11.30 3.89 -15.29
CA ARG A 65 10.98 3.44 -16.65
C ARG A 65 12.22 3.57 -17.52
N ASP A 66 12.66 2.47 -18.13
CA ASP A 66 13.85 2.45 -19.00
C ASP A 66 15.12 3.03 -18.34
N GLY A 67 15.24 2.91 -17.01
CA GLY A 67 16.37 3.43 -16.23
C GLY A 67 16.25 4.91 -15.86
N GLU A 68 15.15 5.58 -16.21
CA GLU A 68 14.86 6.96 -15.82
C GLU A 68 13.77 6.99 -14.74
N THR A 69 13.90 7.91 -13.78
CA THR A 69 12.88 8.13 -12.76
C THR A 69 11.73 8.95 -13.34
N VAL A 70 10.54 8.34 -13.41
CA VAL A 70 9.31 8.97 -13.94
C VAL A 70 8.36 9.44 -12.85
N PHE A 71 8.58 9.01 -11.60
CA PHE A 71 7.90 9.49 -10.40
C PHE A 71 8.84 9.30 -9.19
N ASP A 72 8.93 10.30 -8.33
CA ASP A 72 9.68 10.25 -7.06
C ASP A 72 9.02 11.22 -6.08
N ASP A 73 8.46 10.71 -5.00
CA ASP A 73 7.83 11.51 -3.96
C ASP A 73 7.91 10.82 -2.59
N ALA A 74 7.76 11.60 -1.53
CA ALA A 74 7.89 11.15 -0.14
C ALA A 74 6.89 11.83 0.79
N THR A 75 6.52 11.14 1.86
CA THR A 75 5.56 11.58 2.87
C THR A 75 5.93 10.99 4.24
N SER A 76 5.12 11.29 5.27
CA SER A 76 5.20 10.64 6.58
C SER A 76 3.84 10.04 6.94
N THR A 77 3.85 8.93 7.67
CA THR A 77 2.62 8.38 8.26
C THR A 77 1.99 9.30 9.31
N ALA A 78 2.70 10.34 9.77
CA ALA A 78 2.14 11.42 10.60
C ALA A 78 1.04 12.22 9.91
N GLU A 79 0.99 12.22 8.58
CA GLU A 79 -0.07 12.88 7.79
C GLU A 79 -1.35 12.02 7.66
N MET A 80 -1.36 10.81 8.23
CA MET A 80 -2.53 9.94 8.20
C MET A 80 -3.70 10.55 8.98
N ALA A 81 -4.80 10.82 8.28
CA ALA A 81 -6.02 11.35 8.90
C ALA A 81 -6.75 10.35 9.82
N ARG A 82 -6.47 9.05 9.68
CA ARG A 82 -7.07 7.97 10.48
C ARG A 82 -5.98 7.07 11.03
N THR A 83 -6.10 6.65 12.28
CA THR A 83 -5.11 5.77 12.90
C THR A 83 -5.28 4.32 12.45
N CYS A 84 -4.29 3.48 12.72
CA CYS A 84 -4.34 2.05 12.37
C CYS A 84 -5.46 1.36 13.16
N GLU A 85 -5.63 1.75 14.42
CA GLU A 85 -6.65 1.24 15.34
C GLU A 85 -8.05 1.62 14.89
N GLU A 86 -8.26 2.86 14.40
CA GLU A 86 -9.54 3.28 13.83
C GLU A 86 -9.90 2.42 12.60
N LEU A 87 -8.94 2.22 11.69
CA LEU A 87 -9.13 1.38 10.51
C LEU A 87 -9.42 -0.08 10.86
N VAL A 88 -8.73 -0.64 11.86
CA VAL A 88 -9.02 -1.98 12.39
C VAL A 88 -10.43 -2.04 12.99
N GLY A 89 -10.87 -0.98 13.67
CA GLY A 89 -12.24 -0.84 14.16
C GLY A 89 -13.28 -0.96 13.04
N TYR A 90 -13.07 -0.26 11.92
CA TYR A 90 -13.94 -0.37 10.74
C TYR A 90 -13.89 -1.76 10.09
N TRP A 91 -12.72 -2.38 10.00
CA TRP A 91 -12.58 -3.72 9.43
C TRP A 91 -13.40 -4.79 10.17
N ARG A 92 -13.57 -4.61 11.49
CA ARG A 92 -14.30 -5.51 12.38
C ARG A 92 -15.79 -5.15 12.53
N ALA A 93 -16.17 -3.93 12.22
CA ALA A 93 -17.53 -3.42 12.46
C ALA A 93 -18.57 -4.27 11.70
N HIS A 94 -19.36 -5.04 12.45
CA HIS A 94 -20.39 -5.95 11.91
C HIS A 94 -19.88 -6.96 10.88
N ASN A 95 -18.59 -7.30 10.93
CA ASN A 95 -17.95 -8.20 9.98
C ASN A 95 -17.17 -9.30 10.70
N ALA A 96 -17.43 -10.56 10.34
CA ALA A 96 -16.62 -11.68 10.80
C ALA A 96 -15.30 -11.68 10.02
N VAL A 97 -14.19 -11.49 10.71
CA VAL A 97 -12.85 -11.39 10.11
C VAL A 97 -12.04 -12.68 10.37
N PRO A 98 -11.12 -13.05 9.47
CA PRO A 98 -10.22 -14.17 9.69
C PRO A 98 -9.27 -13.89 10.86
N GLU A 99 -8.72 -14.97 11.43
CA GLU A 99 -7.73 -14.89 12.51
C GLU A 99 -6.48 -14.12 12.08
N MET A 100 -6.02 -14.30 10.84
CA MET A 100 -4.90 -13.56 10.27
C MET A 100 -5.36 -12.68 9.11
N GLY A 101 -4.92 -11.42 9.11
CA GLY A 101 -5.27 -10.47 8.07
C GLY A 101 -4.19 -9.43 7.81
N VAL A 102 -4.25 -8.81 6.64
CA VAL A 102 -3.44 -7.64 6.28
C VAL A 102 -4.39 -6.53 5.89
N LEU A 103 -4.21 -5.37 6.51
CA LEU A 103 -4.98 -4.16 6.24
C LEU A 103 -4.03 -3.11 5.68
N LEU A 104 -4.28 -2.69 4.44
CA LEU A 104 -3.55 -1.59 3.81
C LEU A 104 -4.21 -0.27 4.22
N THR A 105 -3.42 0.70 4.68
CA THR A 105 -3.91 1.87 5.41
C THR A 105 -4.13 3.12 4.54
N GLY A 106 -4.01 2.98 3.22
CA GLY A 106 -4.12 4.06 2.25
C GLY A 106 -2.76 4.62 1.81
N THR A 107 -2.79 5.60 0.91
CA THR A 107 -1.60 6.29 0.40
C THR A 107 -1.92 7.75 0.10
N SER A 108 -0.94 8.63 0.26
CA SER A 108 -0.92 10.01 -0.25
C SER A 108 0.03 10.18 -1.44
N LEU A 109 0.89 9.18 -1.71
CA LEU A 109 1.85 9.18 -2.81
C LEU A 109 1.13 8.76 -4.10
N VAL A 110 0.67 9.76 -4.83
CA VAL A 110 -0.22 9.60 -5.98
C VAL A 110 0.40 10.30 -7.19
N PRO A 111 0.83 9.53 -8.22
CA PRO A 111 1.22 10.12 -9.50
C PRO A 111 0.07 10.92 -10.11
N ASP A 112 0.42 11.88 -10.96
CA ASP A 112 -0.53 12.71 -11.69
C ASP A 112 -1.58 11.88 -12.44
N GLU A 113 -2.76 12.46 -12.68
CA GLU A 113 -3.89 11.77 -13.31
C GLU A 113 -3.56 11.15 -14.69
N ALA A 114 -2.66 11.78 -15.45
CA ALA A 114 -2.21 11.29 -16.75
C ALA A 114 -1.19 10.14 -16.67
N PHE A 115 -0.66 9.83 -15.48
CA PHE A 115 0.33 8.79 -15.30
C PHE A 115 -0.33 7.40 -15.30
N THR A 116 0.26 6.48 -16.06
CA THR A 116 -0.04 5.04 -15.99
C THR A 116 1.25 4.24 -15.97
N LEU A 117 1.22 3.15 -15.21
CA LEU A 117 2.28 2.15 -15.27
C LEU A 117 2.32 1.50 -16.65
N GLN A 118 3.52 1.12 -17.08
CA GLN A 118 3.79 0.39 -18.30
C GLN A 118 4.54 -0.90 -17.98
N PRO A 119 4.36 -1.98 -18.77
CA PRO A 119 5.18 -3.18 -18.65
C PRO A 119 6.68 -2.82 -18.71
N GLY A 120 7.46 -3.34 -17.77
CA GLY A 120 8.89 -3.02 -17.63
C GLY A 120 9.20 -1.91 -16.63
N ASP A 121 8.21 -1.14 -16.17
CA ASP A 121 8.40 -0.22 -15.05
C ASP A 121 8.83 -0.96 -13.79
N THR A 122 9.57 -0.29 -12.91
CA THR A 122 9.89 -0.80 -11.57
C THR A 122 9.35 0.17 -10.52
N VAL A 123 8.47 -0.32 -9.67
CA VAL A 123 7.92 0.42 -8.52
C VAL A 123 8.72 0.06 -7.27
N ARG A 124 9.23 1.07 -6.58
CA ARG A 124 9.93 0.96 -5.29
C ARG A 124 9.15 1.72 -4.25
N ILE A 125 8.82 1.07 -3.14
CA ILE A 125 8.15 1.69 -2.00
C ILE A 125 8.99 1.38 -0.76
N ASP A 126 9.47 2.41 -0.08
CA ASP A 126 10.25 2.28 1.15
C ASP A 126 9.47 2.89 2.31
N ILE A 127 9.50 2.19 3.44
CA ILE A 127 9.00 2.72 4.73
C ILE A 127 10.13 2.59 5.75
N GLU A 128 10.41 3.70 6.42
CA GLU A 128 11.42 3.80 7.46
C GLU A 128 11.25 2.70 8.52
N GLY A 129 12.37 2.06 8.87
CA GLY A 129 12.39 0.96 9.84
C GLY A 129 11.84 -0.38 9.34
N ILE A 130 11.23 -0.44 8.16
CA ILE A 130 10.71 -1.68 7.54
C ILE A 130 11.57 -2.12 6.35
N GLY A 131 11.83 -1.22 5.40
CA GLY A 131 12.65 -1.46 4.21
C GLY A 131 11.89 -1.31 2.88
N GLU A 132 12.58 -1.64 1.78
CA GLU A 132 12.10 -1.35 0.43
C GLU A 132 11.42 -2.57 -0.23
N LEU A 133 10.17 -2.39 -0.67
CA LEU A 133 9.44 -3.29 -1.56
C LEU A 133 9.68 -2.89 -3.02
N VAL A 134 10.15 -3.84 -3.84
CA VAL A 134 10.45 -3.62 -5.25
C VAL A 134 9.59 -4.53 -6.12
N ASN A 135 8.81 -3.97 -7.03
CA ASN A 135 7.91 -4.70 -7.91
C ASN A 135 8.16 -4.34 -9.39
N PRO A 136 8.61 -5.29 -10.23
CA PRO A 136 8.58 -5.10 -11.68
C PRO A 136 7.14 -5.19 -12.19
N VAL A 137 6.77 -4.29 -13.09
CA VAL A 137 5.44 -4.23 -13.69
C VAL A 137 5.36 -5.16 -14.90
N VAL A 138 4.28 -5.94 -14.96
CA VAL A 138 3.94 -6.82 -16.08
C VAL A 138 2.47 -6.66 -16.45
N GLU A 139 2.12 -7.00 -17.68
CA GLU A 139 0.72 -7.17 -18.09
C GLU A 139 0.18 -8.50 -17.54
N VAL A 140 -1.06 -8.50 -17.04
CA VAL A 140 -1.72 -9.64 -16.36
C VAL A 140 -3.04 -10.00 -17.01
#